data_AF-A0AAU1KEN0-F1
#
_entry.id   AF-A0AAU1KEN0-F1
#
_cell.length_a   1.000
_cell.length_b   1.000
_cell.length_c   1.000
_cell.angle_alpha   90.00
_cell.angle_beta   90.00
_cell.angle_gamma   90.00
#
_symmetry.space_group_name_H-M   'P 1'
#
loop_
_entity.id
_entity.type
_entity.pdbx_description
1 polymer ?
#
loop_
_entity_poly.entity_id
_entity_poly.type
_entity_poly.pdbx_seq_one_letter_code
_entity_poly.pdbx_strand_id
1 'polypeptide(L)'
;MGVNGSGGAGGLRWQGWQGWVVGMVCLSGLLVFAPLGLYVWASGSPAAPPPAPPEVRVTGCRIDPPSRRVVAVLEARGEGSYVATVEFRDRQPEAPDAREARTLVRLPGLTPSGPPARPEAVGPVWAPGAGVWCGVAGVVGETGAPGER
;
A
#
# COMPACT_ATOMS: atom_id res chain seq x y z
N MET A 1 -9.38 60.21 72.01
CA MET A 1 -8.20 60.52 71.17
C MET A 1 -7.70 59.22 70.56
N GLY A 2 -7.63 59.15 69.22
CA GLY A 2 -6.92 58.13 68.42
C GLY A 2 -7.51 56.71 68.44
N VAL A 3 -7.58 55.95 67.35
CA VAL A 3 -7.17 56.14 65.95
C VAL A 3 -7.99 55.18 65.08
N ASN A 4 -8.33 55.66 63.89
CA ASN A 4 -8.92 54.93 62.78
C ASN A 4 -8.01 53.80 62.27
N GLY A 5 -8.62 52.66 61.96
CA GLY A 5 -8.73 52.13 60.60
C GLY A 5 -7.53 51.45 59.92
N SER A 6 -7.92 50.53 59.02
CA SER A 6 -7.17 50.03 57.85
C SER A 6 -6.20 48.89 58.14
N GLY A 7 -6.19 47.78 57.41
CA GLY A 7 -6.88 47.40 56.19
C GLY A 7 -6.36 46.04 55.77
N GLY A 8 -7.27 45.15 55.35
CA GLY A 8 -6.90 43.89 54.71
C GLY A 8 -6.20 44.17 53.40
N ALA A 9 -4.96 43.71 53.26
CA ALA A 9 -4.15 43.85 52.06
C ALA A 9 -3.48 42.52 51.71
N GLY A 10 -3.67 42.09 50.46
CA GLY A 10 -2.75 41.19 49.75
C GLY A 10 -3.25 39.76 49.55
N GLY A 11 -4.00 39.48 48.48
CA GLY A 11 -4.21 38.07 48.10
C GLY A 11 -5.09 37.73 46.91
N LEU A 12 -5.87 38.66 46.33
CA LEU A 12 -6.96 38.28 45.40
C LEU A 12 -6.87 38.85 43.97
N ARG A 13 -5.84 39.62 43.59
CA ARG A 13 -5.82 40.33 42.29
C ARG A 13 -4.97 39.69 41.19
N TRP A 14 -4.11 38.72 41.50
CA TRP A 14 -3.28 38.00 40.51
C TRP A 14 -3.83 36.61 40.11
N GLN A 15 -4.79 36.07 40.87
CA GLN A 15 -5.37 34.74 40.61
C GLN A 15 -6.40 34.74 39.47
N GLY A 16 -7.19 35.82 39.31
CA GLY A 16 -8.32 35.84 38.38
C GLY A 16 -7.91 35.80 36.91
N TRP A 17 -6.91 36.59 36.52
CA TRP A 17 -6.51 36.68 35.11
C TRP A 17 -5.68 35.48 34.65
N GLN A 18 -4.73 35.03 35.49
CA GLN A 18 -3.93 33.83 35.21
C GLN A 18 -4.80 32.56 35.25
N GLY A 19 -5.71 32.43 36.23
CA GLY A 19 -6.65 31.32 36.30
C GLY A 19 -7.61 31.25 35.11
N TRP A 20 -8.06 32.41 34.62
CA TRP A 20 -8.92 32.49 33.44
C TRP A 20 -8.20 32.10 32.15
N VAL A 21 -6.94 32.55 31.96
CA VAL A 21 -6.12 32.15 30.81
C VAL A 21 -5.84 30.64 30.83
N VAL A 22 -5.47 30.08 31.99
CA VAL A 22 -5.26 28.63 32.14
C VAL A 22 -6.54 27.86 31.83
N GLY A 23 -7.69 28.35 32.31
CA GLY A 23 -9.00 27.76 31.99
C GLY A 23 -9.29 27.75 30.49
N MET A 24 -9.05 28.86 29.80
CA MET A 24 -9.21 28.98 28.34
C MET A 24 -8.28 28.02 27.58
N VAL A 25 -7.02 27.89 28.00
CA VAL A 25 -6.05 26.99 27.37
C VAL A 25 -6.47 25.53 27.54
N CYS A 26 -6.87 25.13 28.75
CA CYS A 26 -7.35 23.77 29.02
C CYS A 26 -8.63 23.45 28.23
N LEU A 27 -9.59 24.39 28.17
CA LEU A 27 -10.82 24.22 27.41
C LEU A 27 -10.54 24.08 25.91
N SER A 28 -9.63 24.91 25.38
CA SER A 28 -9.22 24.88 23.98
C SER A 28 -8.51 23.57 23.64
N GLY A 29 -7.61 23.10 24.52
CA GLY A 29 -6.96 21.80 24.38
C GLY A 29 -7.97 20.66 24.34
N LEU A 30 -8.96 20.68 25.25
CA LEU A 30 -9.99 19.63 25.30
C LEU A 30 -10.87 19.64 24.04
N LEU A 31 -11.22 20.81 23.53
CA LEU A 31 -11.96 20.98 22.26
C LEU A 31 -11.21 20.43 21.05
N VAL A 32 -9.87 20.44 21.05
CA VAL A 32 -9.06 19.90 19.94
C VAL A 32 -8.77 18.41 20.14
N PHE A 33 -8.31 18.02 21.33
CA PHE A 33 -7.86 16.65 21.59
C PHE A 33 -9.01 15.65 21.80
N ALA A 34 -10.17 16.07 22.32
CA ALA A 34 -11.31 15.16 22.47
C ALA A 34 -11.85 14.65 21.12
N PRO A 35 -12.15 15.50 20.11
CA PRO A 35 -12.59 15.00 18.81
C PRO A 35 -11.48 14.25 18.06
N LEU A 36 -10.21 14.64 18.20
CA LEU A 36 -9.08 13.88 17.63
C LEU A 36 -8.94 12.50 18.27
N GLY A 37 -9.04 12.40 19.60
CA GLY A 37 -8.99 11.13 20.32
C GLY A 37 -10.17 10.22 19.95
N LEU A 38 -11.37 10.78 19.82
CA LEU A 38 -12.55 10.07 19.32
C LEU A 38 -12.38 9.64 17.86
N TYR A 39 -11.84 10.50 17.00
CA TYR A 39 -11.58 10.17 15.60
C TYR A 39 -10.56 9.04 15.48
N VAL A 40 -9.44 9.10 16.21
CA VAL A 40 -8.42 8.04 16.21
C VAL A 40 -9.01 6.73 16.73
N TRP A 41 -9.79 6.78 17.81
CA TRP A 41 -10.45 5.59 18.36
C TRP A 41 -11.48 4.99 17.40
N ALA A 42 -12.29 5.83 16.74
CA ALA A 42 -13.26 5.39 15.74
C ALA A 42 -12.60 4.88 14.45
N SER A 43 -11.50 5.50 14.03
CA SER A 43 -10.71 5.12 12.84
C SER A 43 -9.83 3.89 13.08
N GLY A 44 -9.58 3.55 14.35
CA GLY A 44 -8.80 2.38 14.77
C GLY A 44 -9.55 1.06 14.66
N SER A 45 -10.67 1.00 13.91
CA SER A 45 -11.26 -0.28 13.54
C SER A 45 -10.19 -1.11 12.83
N PRO A 46 -9.89 -2.35 13.29
CA PRO A 46 -8.95 -3.20 12.61
C PRO A 46 -9.49 -3.44 11.21
N ALA A 47 -8.88 -2.79 10.22
CA ALA A 47 -9.14 -3.06 8.83
C ALA A 47 -9.00 -4.57 8.65
N ALA A 48 -10.03 -5.21 8.08
CA ALA A 48 -9.99 -6.64 7.80
C ALA A 48 -8.65 -6.95 7.10
N PRO A 49 -7.94 -8.01 7.53
CA PRO A 49 -6.64 -8.32 6.95
C PRO A 49 -6.78 -8.38 5.43
N PRO A 50 -5.88 -7.71 4.69
CA PRO A 50 -5.98 -7.68 3.24
C PRO A 50 -6.02 -9.12 2.71
N PRO A 51 -6.79 -9.37 1.64
CA PRO A 51 -6.82 -10.70 1.04
C PRO A 51 -5.40 -11.14 0.70
N ALA A 52 -5.12 -12.43 0.91
CA ALA A 52 -3.80 -12.98 0.65
C ALA A 52 -3.38 -12.68 -0.80
N PRO A 53 -2.11 -12.31 -1.04
CA PRO A 53 -1.63 -12.03 -2.38
C PRO A 53 -1.80 -13.29 -3.26
N PRO A 54 -2.11 -13.12 -4.56
CA PRO A 54 -2.29 -14.24 -5.45
C PRO A 54 -0.95 -14.96 -5.65
N GLU A 55 -1.01 -16.28 -5.72
CA GLU A 55 0.13 -17.10 -6.09
C GLU A 55 0.26 -17.10 -7.61
N VAL A 56 1.30 -16.44 -8.12
CA VAL A 56 1.60 -16.36 -9.56
C VAL A 56 3.00 -16.88 -9.82
N ARG A 57 3.12 -17.85 -10.72
CA ARG A 57 4.41 -18.45 -11.12
C ARG A 57 4.49 -18.66 -12.61
N VAL A 58 5.70 -18.62 -13.17
CA VAL A 58 5.95 -19.02 -14.56
C VAL A 58 6.12 -20.54 -14.59
N THR A 59 5.33 -21.21 -15.43
CA THR A 59 5.39 -22.67 -15.62
C THR A 59 6.06 -23.08 -16.93
N GLY A 60 6.19 -22.15 -17.88
CA GLY A 60 6.90 -22.38 -19.13
C GLY A 60 7.47 -21.08 -19.69
N CYS A 61 8.61 -21.17 -20.34
CA CYS A 61 9.28 -20.07 -21.03
C CYS A 61 9.80 -20.62 -22.37
N ARG A 62 9.31 -20.08 -23.49
CA ARG A 62 9.67 -20.55 -24.83
C ARG A 62 9.75 -19.38 -25.81
N ILE A 63 10.50 -19.56 -26.89
CA ILE A 63 10.49 -18.62 -28.02
C ILE A 63 9.54 -19.19 -29.06
N ASP A 64 8.53 -18.40 -29.45
CA ASP A 64 7.58 -18.76 -30.50
C ASP A 64 8.29 -18.74 -31.87
N PRO A 65 8.42 -19.88 -32.58
CA PRO A 65 9.16 -19.95 -33.83
C PRO A 65 8.67 -19.01 -34.96
N PRO A 66 7.36 -18.86 -35.21
CA PRO A 66 6.89 -18.03 -36.32
C PRO A 66 7.07 -16.53 -36.06
N SER A 67 6.86 -16.05 -34.82
CA SER A 67 6.98 -14.62 -34.49
C SER A 67 8.34 -14.22 -33.89
N ARG A 68 9.17 -15.20 -33.50
CA ARG A 68 10.40 -15.03 -32.72
C ARG A 68 10.20 -14.29 -31.39
N ARG A 69 8.96 -14.23 -30.88
CA ARG A 69 8.64 -13.58 -29.60
C ARG A 69 8.81 -14.56 -28.45
N VAL A 70 9.23 -14.06 -27.31
CA VAL A 70 9.24 -14.87 -26.09
C VAL A 70 7.81 -15.01 -25.58
N VAL A 71 7.43 -16.21 -25.19
CA VAL A 71 6.15 -16.52 -24.56
C VAL A 71 6.41 -17.18 -23.22
N ALA A 72 5.93 -16.56 -22.15
CA ALA A 72 5.91 -17.13 -20.82
C ALA A 72 4.49 -17.59 -20.48
N VAL A 73 4.35 -18.85 -20.05
CA VAL A 73 3.09 -19.39 -19.54
C VAL A 73 3.07 -19.13 -18.05
N LEU A 74 2.09 -18.36 -17.59
CA LEU A 74 1.87 -18.16 -16.17
C LEU A 74 0.86 -19.17 -15.66
N GLU A 75 0.98 -19.53 -14.39
CA GLU A 75 -0.08 -20.17 -13.63
C GLU A 75 -0.38 -19.28 -12.42
N ALA A 76 -1.64 -18.87 -12.28
CA ALA A 76 -2.08 -17.99 -11.22
C ALA A 76 -3.24 -18.60 -10.43
N ARG A 77 -3.16 -18.48 -9.10
CA ARG A 77 -4.23 -18.81 -8.15
C ARG A 77 -4.43 -17.65 -7.19
N GLY A 78 -5.67 -17.41 -6.79
CA GLY A 78 -6.00 -16.34 -5.86
C GLY A 78 -7.45 -15.93 -6.00
N GLU A 79 -7.77 -14.77 -5.44
CA GLU A 79 -9.11 -14.20 -5.47
C GLU A 79 -9.04 -12.74 -5.90
N GLY A 80 -9.76 -12.37 -6.96
CA GLY A 80 -9.83 -10.99 -7.44
C GLY A 80 -9.10 -10.75 -8.77
N SER A 81 -8.84 -9.48 -9.07
CA SER A 81 -8.24 -9.06 -10.35
C SER A 81 -6.88 -8.42 -10.14
N TYR A 82 -5.90 -8.87 -10.92
CA TYR A 82 -4.50 -8.50 -10.74
C TYR A 82 -3.82 -8.21 -12.07
N VAL A 83 -2.71 -7.48 -12.01
CA VAL A 83 -1.75 -7.34 -13.10
C VAL A 83 -0.42 -7.94 -12.65
N ALA A 84 0.05 -8.95 -13.37
CA ALA A 84 1.38 -9.51 -13.19
C ALA A 84 2.37 -8.83 -14.14
N THR A 85 3.53 -8.46 -13.61
CA THR A 85 4.68 -8.01 -14.39
C THR A 85 5.59 -9.20 -14.62
N VAL A 86 5.71 -9.62 -15.88
CA VAL A 86 6.61 -10.69 -16.30
C VAL A 86 7.87 -10.08 -16.88
N GLU A 87 9.00 -10.58 -16.43
CA GLU A 87 10.32 -10.18 -16.85
C GLU A 87 10.94 -11.26 -17.73
N PHE A 88 11.57 -10.83 -18.82
CA PHE A 88 12.31 -11.65 -19.76
C PHE A 88 13.77 -11.22 -19.74
N ARG A 89 14.67 -12.19 -19.54
CA ARG A 89 16.11 -11.98 -19.52
C ARG A 89 16.86 -12.99 -20.36
N ASP A 90 18.09 -12.65 -20.77
CA ASP A 90 18.99 -13.61 -21.43
C ASP A 90 19.49 -14.68 -20.45
N ARG A 91 19.63 -14.31 -19.17
CA ARG A 91 20.13 -15.16 -18.08
C ARG A 91 19.41 -14.83 -16.78
N GLN A 92 19.57 -15.72 -15.81
CA GLN A 92 19.01 -15.58 -14.47
C GLN A 92 19.51 -14.29 -13.78
N PRO A 93 18.76 -13.70 -12.83
CA PRO A 93 18.99 -12.33 -12.38
C PRO A 93 20.33 -11.97 -11.73
N GLU A 94 21.14 -12.96 -11.38
CA GLU A 94 22.46 -12.76 -10.77
C GLU A 94 23.49 -12.11 -11.72
N ALA A 95 23.20 -12.04 -13.03
CA ALA A 95 24.07 -11.40 -14.01
C ALA A 95 23.80 -9.87 -14.12
N PRO A 96 24.79 -9.01 -13.85
CA PRO A 96 24.63 -7.55 -13.83
C PRO A 96 24.38 -6.89 -15.20
N ASP A 97 24.59 -7.63 -16.31
CA ASP A 97 24.49 -7.12 -17.69
C ASP A 97 23.44 -7.86 -18.55
N ALA A 98 22.46 -8.50 -17.93
CA ALA A 98 21.42 -9.22 -18.67
C ALA A 98 20.47 -8.24 -19.38
N ARG A 99 20.27 -8.41 -20.69
CA ARG A 99 19.19 -7.71 -21.41
C ARG A 99 17.88 -8.03 -20.71
N GLU A 100 17.13 -7.00 -20.35
CA GLU A 100 15.86 -7.11 -19.64
C GLU A 100 14.72 -6.53 -20.47
N ALA A 101 13.59 -7.23 -20.51
CA ALA A 101 12.33 -6.71 -21.02
C ALA A 101 11.20 -7.09 -20.08
N ARG A 102 10.17 -6.24 -19.98
CA ARG A 102 9.01 -6.49 -19.13
C ARG A 102 7.72 -6.44 -19.93
N THR A 103 6.76 -7.28 -19.57
CA THR A 103 5.39 -7.22 -20.09
C THR A 103 4.39 -7.32 -18.95
N LEU A 104 3.23 -6.70 -19.14
CA LEU A 104 2.14 -6.70 -18.17
C LEU A 104 1.06 -7.67 -18.65
N VAL A 105 0.63 -8.55 -17.76
CA VAL A 105 -0.45 -9.52 -18.01
C VAL A 105 -1.58 -9.29 -17.03
N ARG A 106 -2.79 -9.10 -17.56
CA ARG A 106 -4.00 -9.03 -16.74
C ARG A 106 -4.45 -10.43 -16.34
N LEU A 107 -4.83 -10.55 -15.08
CA LEU A 107 -5.33 -11.74 -14.41
C LEU A 107 -6.73 -11.42 -13.87
N PRO A 108 -7.76 -11.42 -14.73
CA PRO A 108 -9.10 -11.03 -14.32
C PRO A 108 -9.78 -12.17 -13.54
N GLY A 109 -10.50 -11.81 -12.47
CA GLY A 109 -11.49 -12.69 -11.85
C GLY A 109 -10.94 -14.04 -11.36
N LEU A 110 -9.77 -14.05 -10.73
CA LEU A 110 -9.26 -15.24 -10.06
C LEU A 110 -10.25 -15.67 -8.96
N THR A 111 -10.48 -16.96 -8.86
CA THR A 111 -11.34 -17.57 -7.83
C THR A 111 -10.57 -18.65 -7.07
N PRO A 112 -10.69 -18.74 -5.74
CA PRO A 112 -9.89 -19.66 -4.93
C PRO A 112 -10.22 -21.15 -5.18
N SER A 113 -11.46 -21.46 -5.56
CA SER A 113 -11.93 -22.83 -5.84
C SER A 113 -11.90 -23.20 -7.33
N GLY A 114 -11.53 -22.27 -8.20
CA GLY A 114 -11.48 -22.48 -9.65
C GLY A 114 -10.19 -23.17 -10.12
N PRO A 115 -10.16 -23.65 -11.37
CA PRO A 115 -8.92 -24.07 -11.99
C PRO A 115 -7.94 -22.89 -12.06
N PRO A 116 -6.62 -23.14 -11.98
CA PRO A 116 -5.63 -22.07 -12.06
C PRO A 116 -5.73 -21.37 -13.40
N ALA A 117 -5.71 -20.04 -13.38
CA ALA A 117 -5.66 -19.25 -14.61
C ALA A 117 -4.30 -19.46 -15.28
N ARG A 118 -4.31 -19.66 -16.60
CA ARG A 118 -3.10 -19.90 -17.39
C ARG A 118 -2.94 -18.89 -18.54
N PRO A 119 -2.74 -17.60 -18.23
CA PRO A 119 -2.50 -16.62 -19.28
C PRO A 119 -1.08 -16.74 -19.83
N GLU A 120 -0.91 -16.29 -21.06
CA GLU A 120 0.38 -16.21 -21.71
C GLU A 120 0.87 -14.74 -21.73
N ALA A 121 2.09 -14.52 -21.26
CA ALA A 121 2.83 -13.27 -21.41
C ALA A 121 3.62 -13.32 -22.72
N VAL A 122 3.28 -12.46 -23.67
CA VAL A 122 4.06 -12.29 -24.90
C VAL A 122 5.04 -11.14 -24.72
N GLY A 123 6.32 -11.47 -24.81
CA GLY A 123 7.45 -10.54 -24.74
C GLY A 123 7.88 -10.02 -26.12
N PRO A 124 8.99 -9.28 -26.17
CA PRO A 124 9.56 -8.77 -27.42
C PRO A 124 10.16 -9.90 -28.26
N VAL A 125 10.60 -9.54 -29.46
CA VAL A 125 11.39 -10.43 -30.32
C VAL A 125 12.74 -10.73 -29.66
N TRP A 126 13.09 -12.02 -29.61
CA TRP A 126 14.33 -12.52 -29.05
C TRP A 126 15.35 -12.88 -30.13
N ALA A 127 16.63 -12.80 -29.78
CA ALA A 127 17.70 -13.19 -30.68
C ALA A 127 17.69 -14.73 -30.88
N PRO A 128 17.90 -15.22 -32.11
CA PRO A 128 17.96 -16.65 -32.38
C PRO A 128 19.16 -17.29 -31.67
N GLY A 129 18.94 -18.45 -31.04
CA GLY A 129 20.00 -19.20 -30.36
C GLY A 129 20.40 -18.65 -28.98
N ALA A 130 19.84 -17.52 -28.53
CA ALA A 130 20.02 -17.04 -27.17
C ALA A 130 19.15 -17.84 -26.20
N GLY A 131 19.71 -18.17 -25.03
CA GLY A 131 18.91 -18.65 -23.90
C GLY A 131 17.90 -17.59 -23.47
N VAL A 132 16.76 -18.03 -22.95
CA VAL A 132 15.75 -17.12 -22.42
C VAL A 132 15.31 -17.58 -21.05
N TRP A 133 15.27 -16.63 -20.13
CA TRP A 133 14.74 -16.78 -18.80
C TRP A 133 13.49 -15.92 -18.65
N CYS A 134 12.46 -16.46 -18.01
CA CYS A 134 11.22 -15.76 -17.74
C CYS A 134 10.92 -15.85 -16.24
N GLY A 135 10.56 -14.72 -15.61
CA GLY A 135 10.19 -14.66 -14.20
C GLY A 135 9.08 -13.67 -13.93
N VAL A 136 8.46 -13.76 -12.74
CA VAL A 136 7.51 -12.76 -12.26
C VAL A 136 8.29 -11.72 -11.46
N ALA A 137 8.30 -10.48 -11.92
CA ALA A 137 8.96 -9.36 -11.22
C ALA A 137 8.04 -8.70 -10.18
N GLY A 138 6.73 -8.84 -10.32
CA GLY A 138 5.76 -8.32 -9.35
C GLY A 138 4.33 -8.60 -9.74
N VAL A 139 3.42 -8.51 -8.77
CA VAL A 139 1.98 -8.65 -8.96
C VAL A 139 1.28 -7.54 -8.18
N VAL A 140 0.36 -6.83 -8.82
CA VAL A 140 -0.38 -5.71 -8.24
C VAL A 140 -1.87 -5.92 -8.45
N GLY A 141 -2.70 -5.66 -7.43
CA GLY A 141 -4.15 -5.71 -7.59
C GLY A 141 -4.66 -4.60 -8.51
N GLU A 142 -5.61 -4.91 -9.39
CA GLU A 142 -6.26 -3.90 -10.26
C GLU A 142 -7.18 -2.95 -9.47
N THR A 143 -7.43 -3.22 -8.18
CA THR A 143 -8.06 -2.27 -7.25
C THR A 143 -7.10 -1.12 -6.95
N GLY A 144 -7.00 -0.17 -7.87
CA GLY A 144 -6.51 1.16 -7.56
C GLY A 144 -7.51 1.92 -6.69
N ALA A 145 -6.97 2.82 -5.87
CA ALA A 145 -7.62 3.86 -5.05
C ALA A 145 -8.07 3.49 -3.62
N PRO A 146 -7.38 4.01 -2.58
CA PRO A 146 -8.09 4.44 -1.37
C PRO A 146 -8.89 5.70 -1.75
N GLY A 147 -10.18 5.52 -2.06
CA GLY A 147 -11.06 6.60 -2.47
C GLY A 147 -12.48 6.37 -1.95
N GLU A 148 -12.79 7.08 -0.87
CA GLU A 148 -14.11 7.61 -0.50
C GLU A 148 -15.28 6.61 -0.40
N ARG A 149 -15.59 6.20 0.84
CA ARG A 149 -16.96 6.19 1.37
C ARG A 149 -16.97 6.59 2.84
#